data_AF-A0A8T3X1K3-F1
#
_entry.id   AF-A0A8T3X1K3-F1
#
_cell.length_a   1.000
_cell.length_b   1.000
_cell.length_c   1.000
_cell.angle_alpha   90.00
_cell.angle_beta   90.00
_cell.angle_gamma   90.00
#
_symmetry.space_group_name_H-M   'P 1'
#
loop_
_entity.id
_entity.type
_entity.pdbx_description
1 polymer ?
#
loop_
_entity_poly.entity_id
_entity_poly.type
_entity_poly.pdbx_seq_one_letter_code
_entity_poly.pdbx_strand_id
1 'polypeptide(L)'
;MVSGKTNVFEMVLLVVGVGSAVLGFQLISRVYRGDNQISWLMVIAIFSWLTLLVMFILLSLMVDVSKKELSEIKALTELLSKGKNKK
;
A
#
# COMPACT_ATOMS: atom_id res chain seq x y z
N MET A 1 -22.86 3.61 7.41
CA MET A 1 -22.24 4.89 7.00
C MET A 1 -20.77 4.81 7.36
N VAL A 2 -19.89 4.57 6.37
CA VAL A 2 -18.43 4.53 6.56
C VAL A 2 -17.98 5.95 6.90
N SER A 3 -17.58 6.18 8.15
CA SER A 3 -17.22 7.51 8.65
C SER A 3 -15.92 7.96 8.00
N GLY A 4 -16.01 8.95 7.11
CA GLY A 4 -14.96 9.46 6.23
C GLY A 4 -13.90 10.30 6.94
N LYS A 5 -13.05 9.68 7.76
CA LYS A 5 -11.72 10.20 8.03
C LYS A 5 -10.72 9.36 7.25
N THR A 6 -10.56 9.67 5.97
CA THR A 6 -9.41 9.19 5.19
C THR A 6 -8.17 9.60 5.96
N ASN A 7 -7.45 8.62 6.51
CA ASN A 7 -6.23 8.88 7.24
C ASN A 7 -5.22 9.47 6.25
N VAL A 8 -4.39 10.44 6.67
CA VAL A 8 -3.37 11.05 5.78
C VAL A 8 -2.51 9.96 5.12
N PHE A 9 -2.26 8.88 5.85
CA PHE A 9 -1.56 7.70 5.34
C PHE A 9 -2.27 7.04 4.14
N GLU A 10 -3.58 6.84 4.23
CA GLU A 10 -4.39 6.23 3.17
C GLU A 10 -4.44 7.14 1.95
N MET A 11 -4.63 8.44 2.16
CA MET A 11 -4.57 9.45 1.09
C MET A 11 -3.21 9.43 0.37
N VAL A 12 -2.10 9.38 1.12
CA VAL A 12 -0.74 9.31 0.57
C VAL A 12 -0.53 8.02 -0.21
N LEU A 13 -0.94 6.87 0.34
CA LEU A 13 -0.84 5.59 -0.37
C LEU A 13 -1.64 5.59 -1.67
N LEU A 14 -2.82 6.19 -1.68
CA LEU A 14 -3.67 6.29 -2.87
C LEU A 14 -2.98 7.16 -3.94
N VAL A 15 -2.43 8.31 -3.55
CA VAL A 15 -1.68 9.19 -4.45
C VAL A 15 -0.42 8.51 -4.99
N VAL A 16 0.35 7.84 -4.13
CA VAL A 16 1.57 7.11 -4.52
C VAL A 16 1.24 5.93 -5.44
N GLY A 17 0.18 5.18 -5.13
CA GLY A 17 -0.30 4.06 -5.95
C GLY A 17 -0.70 4.51 -7.34
N VAL A 18 -1.54 5.54 -7.45
CA VAL A 18 -1.95 6.12 -8.74
C VAL A 18 -0.76 6.71 -9.48
N GLY A 19 0.13 7.43 -8.78
CA GLY A 19 1.36 7.97 -9.38
C GLY A 19 2.24 6.88 -9.97
N SER A 20 2.45 5.78 -9.24
CA SER A 20 3.23 4.64 -9.72
C SER A 20 2.58 3.94 -10.91
N ALA A 21 1.25 3.86 -10.96
CA ALA A 21 0.46 3.31 -12.07
C ALA A 21 0.61 4.17 -13.35
N VAL A 22 0.61 5.49 -13.22
CA VAL A 22 0.79 6.40 -14.36
C VAL A 22 2.24 6.38 -14.86
N LEU A 23 3.21 6.44 -13.93
CA LEU A 23 4.63 6.50 -14.29
C LEU A 23 5.13 5.23 -14.96
N GLY A 24 4.77 4.05 -14.44
CA GLY A 24 5.20 2.82 -15.10
C GLY A 24 4.56 2.64 -16.48
N PHE A 25 3.32 3.13 -16.68
CA PHE A 25 2.68 3.10 -17.99
C PHE A 25 3.43 4.00 -18.98
N GLN A 26 3.80 5.21 -18.55
CA GLN A 26 4.58 6.13 -19.38
C GLN A 26 5.96 5.58 -19.73
N LEU A 27 6.66 4.97 -18.77
CA LEU A 27 7.98 4.39 -18.99
C LEU A 27 7.92 3.24 -20.01
N ILE A 28 6.96 2.33 -19.86
CA ILE A 28 6.79 1.19 -20.77
C ILE A 28 6.35 1.67 -22.16
N SER A 29 5.42 2.62 -22.23
CA SER A 29 4.96 3.21 -23.50
C SER A 29 6.08 3.94 -24.23
N ARG A 30 7.01 4.56 -23.50
CA ARG A 30 8.19 5.22 -24.08
C ARG A 30 9.16 4.20 -24.69
N VAL A 31 9.43 3.11 -23.98
CA VAL A 31 10.29 2.03 -24.48
C VAL A 31 9.66 1.37 -25.72
N TYR A 32 8.35 1.10 -25.69
CA TYR A 32 7.64 0.55 -26.83
C TYR A 32 7.71 1.43 -28.08
N ARG A 33 7.56 2.76 -27.93
CA ARG A 33 7.67 3.71 -29.04
C ARG A 33 9.08 3.83 -29.61
N GLY A 34 10.12 3.53 -28.83
CA GLY A 34 11.51 3.59 -29.26
C GLY A 34 11.90 2.41 -30.15
N ASP A 35 11.52 1.19 -29.75
CA ASP A 35 11.92 -0.03 -30.46
C ASP A 35 10.87 -0.53 -31.47
N ASN A 36 9.62 -0.03 -31.40
CA ASN A 36 8.49 -0.42 -32.24
C ASN A 36 8.20 -1.94 -32.27
N GLN A 37 8.79 -2.68 -31.34
CA GLN A 37 8.67 -4.12 -31.17
C GLN A 37 8.48 -4.44 -29.69
N ILE A 38 7.68 -5.46 -29.42
CA ILE A 38 7.57 -6.00 -28.06
C ILE A 38 8.80 -6.86 -27.80
N SER A 39 9.81 -6.28 -27.15
CA SER A 39 10.96 -7.03 -26.66
C SER A 39 10.55 -7.92 -25.48
N TRP A 40 11.19 -9.09 -25.36
CA TRP A 40 11.02 -9.98 -24.21
C TRP A 40 11.32 -9.28 -22.88
N LEU A 41 12.29 -8.37 -22.87
CA LEU A 41 12.60 -7.53 -21.70
C LEU A 41 11.44 -6.61 -21.31
N MET A 42 10.65 -6.15 -22.27
CA MET A 42 9.49 -5.30 -22.02
C MET A 42 8.36 -6.09 -21.36
N VAL A 43 8.16 -7.35 -21.75
CA VAL A 43 7.21 -8.26 -21.11
C VAL A 43 7.60 -8.50 -19.66
N ILE A 44 8.88 -8.77 -19.39
CA ILE A 44 9.41 -8.92 -18.03
C ILE A 44 9.18 -7.63 -17.23
N ALA A 45 9.49 -6.46 -17.81
CA ALA A 45 9.29 -5.18 -17.14
C ALA A 45 7.82 -4.91 -16.77
N ILE A 46 6.87 -5.23 -17.67
CA ILE A 46 5.43 -5.13 -17.40
C ILE A 46 5.04 -6.06 -16.24
N PHE A 47 5.46 -7.32 -16.27
CA PHE A 47 5.15 -8.28 -15.21
C PHE A 47 5.75 -7.86 -13.87
N SER A 48 7.03 -7.48 -13.83
CA SER A 48 7.68 -7.00 -12.62
C SER A 48 6.99 -5.76 -12.06
N TRP A 49 6.55 -4.85 -12.91
CA TRP A 49 5.82 -3.67 -12.49
C TRP A 49 4.44 -3.99 -11.92
N LEU A 50 3.69 -4.91 -12.54
CA LEU A 50 2.43 -5.41 -12.00
C LEU A 50 2.64 -6.09 -10.63
N THR A 51 3.70 -6.89 -10.48
CA THR A 51 4.05 -7.50 -9.19
C THR A 51 4.34 -6.45 -8.12
N LEU A 52 5.04 -5.36 -8.46
CA LEU A 52 5.28 -4.25 -7.54
C LEU A 52 3.97 -3.57 -7.11
N LEU A 53 3.01 -3.38 -8.03
CA LEU A 53 1.70 -2.84 -7.67
C LEU A 53 0.94 -3.76 -6.70
N VAL A 54 0.97 -5.08 -6.94
CA VAL A 54 0.35 -6.05 -6.03
C VAL A 54 1.00 -6.01 -4.64
N MET A 55 2.34 -5.99 -4.59
CA MET A 55 3.08 -5.88 -3.33
C MET A 55 2.76 -4.60 -2.57
N PHE A 56 2.62 -3.48 -3.29
CA PHE A 56 2.25 -2.20 -2.70
C PHE A 56 0.85 -2.23 -2.06
N ILE A 57 -0.13 -2.86 -2.73
CA ILE A 57 -1.48 -3.04 -2.19
C ILE A 57 -1.45 -3.94 -0.96
N LEU A 58 -0.69 -5.05 -0.99
CA LEU A 58 -0.55 -5.95 0.17
C LEU A 58 0.07 -5.23 1.38
N LEU A 59 1.08 -4.39 1.17
CA LEU A 59 1.68 -3.57 2.22
C LEU A 59 0.67 -2.60 2.85
N SER A 60 -0.16 -1.96 2.02
CA SER A 60 -1.25 -1.10 2.50
C SER A 60 -2.15 -1.86 3.46
N LEU A 61 -2.64 -3.04 3.05
CA LEU A 61 -3.52 -3.87 3.86
C LEU A 61 -2.84 -4.32 5.16
N MET A 62 -1.57 -4.70 5.10
CA MET A 62 -0.81 -5.17 6.26
C MET A 62 -0.62 -4.07 7.31
N VAL A 63 -0.41 -2.83 6.87
CA VAL A 63 -0.31 -1.68 7.79
C VAL A 63 -1.63 -1.43 8.51
N ASP A 64 -2.76 -1.56 7.82
CA ASP A 64 -4.08 -1.36 8.43
C ASP A 64 -4.38 -2.43 9.49
N VAL A 65 -4.06 -3.69 9.18
CA VAL A 65 -4.16 -4.80 10.16
C VAL A 65 -3.26 -4.54 11.36
N SER A 66 -2.00 -4.15 11.14
CA SER A 66 -1.04 -3.90 12.22
C SER A 66 -1.49 -2.77 13.16
N LYS A 67 -2.08 -1.69 12.63
CA LYS A 67 -2.62 -0.59 13.43
C LYS A 67 -3.78 -1.03 14.32
N LYS A 68 -4.63 -1.91 13.80
CA LYS A 68 -5.77 -2.46 14.53
C LYS A 68 -5.30 -3.33 15.70
N GLU A 69 -4.40 -4.28 15.43
CA GLU A 69 -3.80 -5.16 16.45
C GLU A 69 -3.10 -4.35 17.56
N LEU A 70 -2.31 -3.34 17.20
CA LEU A 70 -1.64 -2.46 18.16
C LEU A 70 -2.63 -1.69 19.05
N SER A 71 -3.75 -1.22 18.49
CA SER A 71 -4.80 -0.54 19.24
C SER A 71 -5.46 -1.47 20.26
N GLU A 72 -5.71 -2.72 19.87
CA GLU A 72 -6.31 -3.74 20.74
C GLU A 72 -5.35 -4.10 21.89
N ILE A 73 -4.06 -4.31 21.61
CA ILE A 73 -3.04 -4.56 22.65
C ILE A 73 -2.93 -3.38 23.63
N LYS A 74 -2.97 -2.15 23.13
CA LYS A 74 -2.90 -0.95 23.97
C LYS A 74 -4.12 -0.86 24.90
N ALA A 75 -5.32 -1.15 24.39
CA ALA A 75 -6.55 -1.18 25.18
C ALA A 75 -6.49 -2.25 26.29
N LEU A 76 -6.02 -3.46 25.97
CA LEU A 76 -5.83 -4.53 26.95
C LEU A 76 -4.82 -4.15 28.04
N THR A 77 -3.71 -3.52 27.66
CA THR A 77 -2.67 -3.05 28.59
C THR A 77 -3.24 -1.99 29.55
N GLU A 78 -4.05 -1.07 29.04
CA GLU A 78 -4.67 -0.02 29.84
C GLU A 78 -5.69 -0.59 30.85
N LEU A 79 -6.49 -1.58 30.43
CA LEU A 79 -7.41 -2.29 31.32
C LEU A 79 -6.69 -3.06 32.42
N LEU A 80 -5.58 -3.74 32.10
CA LEU A 80 -4.74 -4.44 33.07
C LEU A 80 -4.08 -3.48 34.06
N SER A 81 -3.57 -2.33 33.59
CA SER A 81 -2.96 -1.31 34.43
C SER A 81 -3.97 -0.68 35.39
N LYS A 82 -5.19 -0.37 34.90
CA LYS A 82 -6.28 0.19 35.70
C LYS A 82 -6.82 -0.81 36.74
N GLY A 83 -6.81 -2.10 36.43
CA GLY A 83 -7.13 -3.17 37.38
C GLY A 83 -6.08 -3.34 38.49
N LYS A 84 -4.80 -3.05 38.18
CA LYS A 84 -3.70 -3.15 39.16
C LYS A 84 -3.68 -1.99 40.16
N ASN A 85 -4.14 -0.80 39.77
CA ASN A 85 -4.15 0.41 40.60
C ASN A 85 -5.41 0.55 41.49
N LYS A 86 -6.28 -0.47 41.54
CA LYS A 86 -7.55 -0.49 42.30
C LYS A 86 -7.52 -1.40 43.54
N LYS A 87 -6.36 -1.98 43.85
CA LYS A 87 -6.05 -2.67 45.12
C LYS A 87 -5.09 -1.80 45.92
#